data_AF-A0A9J6D715-F1
#
_entry.id   AF-A0A9J6D715-F1
#
_cell.length_a   1.000
_cell.length_b   1.000
_cell.length_c   1.000
_cell.angle_alpha   90.00
_cell.angle_beta   90.00
_cell.angle_gamma   90.00
#
_symmetry.space_group_name_H-M   'P 1'
#
loop_
_entity.id
_entity.type
_entity.pdbx_description
1 polymer ?
#
loop_
_entity_poly.entity_id
_entity_poly.type
_entity_poly.pdbx_seq_one_letter_code
_entity_poly.pdbx_strand_id
1 'polypeptide(L)'
;MKAGYRKHLVERLLQNLCVGRELKIDLLGAISTLSRSWADVKKETIQNCFHVPVDDTPNSDSTEDTAGVSAEVWNELAEFPGAIDGSTFDEFASADDDVPIMG
;
A
#
# COMPACT_ATOMS: atom_id res chain seq x y z
N MET A 1 10.86 -3.76 -3.46
CA MET A 1 9.84 -4.80 -3.70
C MET A 1 10.15 -5.71 -4.90
N LYS A 2 10.17 -5.23 -6.17
CA LYS A 2 10.38 -6.08 -7.37
C LYS A 2 11.68 -6.90 -7.37
N ALA A 3 12.79 -6.32 -6.92
CA ALA A 3 14.08 -7.02 -6.82
C ALA A 3 14.08 -8.10 -5.73
N GLY A 4 13.50 -7.80 -4.55
CA GLY A 4 13.37 -8.77 -3.45
C GLY A 4 12.47 -9.96 -3.81
N TYR A 5 11.35 -9.70 -4.48
CA TYR A 5 10.47 -10.76 -4.96
C TYR A 5 11.18 -11.71 -5.92
N ARG A 6 11.93 -11.15 -6.90
CA ARG A 6 12.72 -11.96 -7.84
C ARG A 6 13.79 -12.80 -7.14
N LYS A 7 14.47 -12.23 -6.15
CA LYS A 7 15.47 -12.95 -5.33
C LYS A 7 14.83 -14.17 -4.64
N HIS A 8 13.76 -13.97 -3.89
CA HIS A 8 13.10 -15.06 -3.15
C HIS A 8 12.42 -16.09 -4.06
N LEU A 9 11.92 -15.65 -5.22
CA LEU A 9 11.38 -16.56 -6.23
C LEU A 9 12.48 -17.50 -6.75
N VAL A 10 13.65 -16.97 -7.07
CA VAL A 10 14.80 -17.78 -7.53
C VAL A 10 15.28 -18.72 -6.42
N GLU A 11 15.37 -18.26 -5.17
CA GLU A 11 15.71 -19.11 -4.02
C GLU A 11 14.73 -20.28 -3.87
N ARG A 12 13.43 -20.03 -4.03
CA ARG A 12 12.38 -21.06 -3.95
C ARG A 12 12.45 -22.04 -5.12
N LEU A 13 12.72 -21.57 -6.33
CA LEU A 13 12.90 -22.43 -7.50
C LEU A 13 14.14 -23.32 -7.36
N LEU A 14 15.24 -22.80 -6.81
CA LEU A 14 16.44 -23.58 -6.49
C LEU A 14 16.14 -24.67 -5.45
N GLN A 15 15.40 -24.34 -4.40
CA GLN A 15 14.96 -25.33 -3.40
C GLN A 15 14.11 -26.43 -4.04
N ASN A 16 13.17 -26.08 -4.91
CA ASN A 16 12.36 -27.06 -5.63
C ASN A 16 13.23 -27.98 -6.49
N LEU A 17 14.25 -27.44 -7.18
CA LEU A 17 15.18 -28.22 -7.99
C LEU A 17 15.99 -29.22 -7.15
N CYS A 18 16.50 -28.80 -5.98
CA CYS A 18 17.25 -29.68 -5.07
C CYS A 18 16.41 -30.83 -4.50
N VAL A 19 15.10 -30.62 -4.31
CA VAL A 19 14.17 -31.61 -3.75
C VAL A 19 13.47 -32.42 -4.86
N GLY A 20 13.73 -32.12 -6.14
CA GLY A 20 13.06 -32.78 -7.27
C GLY A 20 11.58 -32.46 -7.40
N ARG A 21 11.15 -31.29 -6.89
CA ARG A 21 9.77 -30.79 -7.01
C ARG A 21 9.57 -30.03 -8.30
N GLU A 22 8.30 -29.86 -8.67
CA GLU A 22 7.91 -29.08 -9.84
C GLU A 22 8.33 -27.60 -9.70
N LEU A 23 8.83 -27.02 -10.79
CA LEU A 23 9.25 -25.61 -10.87
C LEU A 23 8.05 -24.68 -11.09
N LYS A 24 7.01 -24.84 -10.27
CA LYS A 24 5.84 -23.97 -10.24
C LYS A 24 5.72 -23.30 -8.89
N ILE A 25 5.17 -22.09 -8.91
CA ILE A 25 4.74 -21.38 -7.72
C ILE A 25 3.22 -21.28 -7.76
N ASP A 26 2.58 -21.77 -6.71
CA ASP A 26 1.14 -21.62 -6.49
C ASP A 26 0.83 -20.20 -6.02
N LEU A 27 -0.45 -19.82 -6.05
CA LEU A 27 -0.89 -18.47 -5.63
C LEU A 27 -0.46 -18.16 -4.19
N LEU A 28 -0.61 -19.12 -3.28
CA LEU A 28 -0.18 -18.98 -1.90
C LEU A 28 1.34 -18.80 -1.80
N GLY A 29 2.10 -19.57 -2.57
CA GLY A 29 3.54 -19.39 -2.73
C GLY A 29 3.92 -17.99 -3.21
N ALA A 30 3.20 -17.45 -4.19
CA ALA A 30 3.43 -16.10 -4.72
C ALA A 30 3.15 -15.04 -3.64
N ILE A 31 2.03 -15.13 -2.93
CA ILE A 31 1.67 -14.22 -1.84
C ILE A 31 2.70 -14.27 -0.71
N SER A 32 3.12 -15.48 -0.29
CA SER A 32 4.15 -15.62 0.75
C SER A 32 5.51 -15.04 0.34
N THR A 33 5.86 -15.18 -0.94
CA THR A 33 7.11 -14.63 -1.52
C THR A 33 7.04 -13.11 -1.59
N LEU A 34 5.88 -12.55 -1.91
CA LEU A 34 5.62 -11.11 -1.91
C LEU A 34 5.72 -10.53 -0.49
N SER A 35 5.06 -11.17 0.48
CA SER A 35 5.11 -10.79 1.89
C SER A 35 6.54 -10.77 2.43
N ARG A 36 7.35 -11.81 2.15
CA ARG A 36 8.78 -11.84 2.49
C ARG A 36 9.56 -10.70 1.84
N SER A 37 9.35 -10.47 0.55
CA SER A 37 10.03 -9.39 -0.16
C SER A 37 9.68 -7.98 0.34
N TRP A 38 8.52 -7.83 1.00
CA TRP A 38 8.10 -6.60 1.64
C TRP A 38 8.73 -6.44 3.03
N ALA A 39 8.84 -7.52 3.80
CA ALA A 39 9.52 -7.52 5.11
C ALA A 39 11.00 -7.14 4.99
N ASP A 40 11.64 -7.44 3.86
CA ASP A 40 13.02 -7.06 3.55
C ASP A 40 13.20 -5.55 3.26
N VAL A 41 12.10 -4.80 3.05
CA VAL A 41 12.16 -3.36 2.84
C VAL A 41 12.45 -2.69 4.17
N LYS A 42 13.60 -2.03 4.26
CA LYS A 42 14.00 -1.35 5.49
C LYS A 42 13.14 -0.12 5.76
N LYS A 43 12.93 0.20 7.04
CA LYS A 43 12.15 1.37 7.47
C LYS A 43 12.71 2.66 6.88
N GLU A 44 14.03 2.79 6.76
CA GLU A 44 14.69 3.97 6.18
C GLU A 44 14.41 4.08 4.68
N THR A 45 14.19 2.96 3.98
CA THR A 45 13.81 2.97 2.56
C THR A 45 12.39 3.50 2.39
N ILE A 46 11.47 3.07 3.27
CA ILE A 46 10.10 3.59 3.30
C ILE A 46 10.14 5.08 3.63
N GLN A 47 10.84 5.46 4.69
CA GLN A 47 11.01 6.86 5.06
C GLN A 47 11.60 7.68 3.93
N ASN A 48 12.70 7.27 3.29
CA ASN A 48 13.28 8.04 2.19
C ASN A 48 12.37 8.16 0.95
N CYS A 49 11.48 7.20 0.71
CA CYS A 49 10.51 7.28 -0.38
C CYS A 49 9.30 8.17 -0.03
N PHE A 50 8.97 8.32 1.25
CA PHE A 50 7.81 9.07 1.73
C PHE A 50 8.17 10.29 2.60
N HIS A 51 9.45 10.64 2.68
CA HIS A 51 9.91 11.85 3.34
C HIS A 51 9.55 13.01 2.41
N VAL A 52 8.46 13.71 2.74
CA VAL A 52 8.25 15.06 2.23
C VAL A 52 9.38 15.90 2.82
N PRO A 53 10.22 16.57 2.01
CA PRO A 53 11.21 17.48 2.56
C PRO A 53 10.46 18.59 3.31
N VAL A 54 10.56 18.58 4.63
CA VAL A 54 10.15 19.71 5.46
C VAL A 54 11.26 20.74 5.32
N ASP A 55 11.13 21.62 4.32
CA ASP A 55 11.83 22.89 4.40
C ASP A 55 11.16 23.71 5.51
N ASP A 56 12.00 24.19 6.43
CA ASP A 56 11.67 24.82 7.70
C ASP A 56 10.49 25.80 7.65
N THR A 57 9.39 25.48 8.33
CA THR A 57 8.51 26.50 8.91
C THR A 57 7.92 25.96 10.22
N PRO A 58 8.10 26.63 11.37
CA PRO A 58 7.47 26.18 12.59
C PRO A 58 6.04 26.69 12.58
N ASN A 59 5.08 25.85 12.24
CA ASN A 59 3.73 26.07 12.71
C ASN A 59 3.20 24.80 13.34
N SER A 60 2.98 24.93 14.65
CA SER A 60 2.24 24.00 15.48
C SER A 60 0.83 23.87 14.92
N ASP A 61 0.51 22.74 14.31
CA ASP A 61 -0.78 22.12 14.60
C ASP A 61 -0.66 20.60 14.56
N SER A 62 -1.07 19.98 15.67
CA SER A 62 -1.19 18.55 15.78
C SER A 62 -2.60 18.19 15.36
N THR A 63 -2.78 17.85 14.09
CA THR A 63 -3.96 17.12 13.65
C THR A 63 -3.48 15.83 12.99
N GLU A 64 -3.99 14.72 13.51
CA GLU A 64 -3.76 13.38 12.97
C GLU A 64 -4.15 13.35 11.49
N ASP A 65 -3.15 13.44 10.60
CA ASP A 65 -3.33 13.15 9.18
C ASP A 65 -3.50 11.64 9.01
N THR A 66 -4.71 11.15 9.28
CA THR A 66 -5.20 9.99 8.55
C THR A 66 -5.16 10.37 7.07
N ALA A 67 -4.31 9.69 6.31
CA ALA A 67 -4.12 9.87 4.87
C ALA A 67 -5.39 9.54 4.06
N GLY A 68 -6.44 10.34 4.22
CA GLY A 68 -7.66 10.32 3.44
C GLY A 68 -7.48 11.09 2.12
N VAL A 69 -8.31 10.76 1.13
CA VAL A 69 -8.43 11.56 -0.11
C VAL A 69 -8.90 12.95 0.30
N SER A 70 -8.30 14.02 -0.21
CA SER A 70 -8.77 15.38 0.07
C SER A 70 -9.97 15.74 -0.82
N ALA A 71 -10.80 16.68 -0.37
CA ALA A 71 -11.98 17.12 -1.12
C ALA A 71 -11.61 17.69 -2.51
N GLU A 72 -10.43 18.30 -2.64
CA GLU A 72 -9.91 18.84 -3.90
C GLU A 72 -9.64 17.74 -4.92
N VAL A 73 -9.02 16.63 -4.50
CA VAL A 73 -8.74 15.48 -5.36
C VAL A 73 -10.04 14.75 -5.75
N TRP A 74 -11.02 14.70 -4.84
CA TRP A 74 -12.35 14.18 -5.15
C TRP A 74 -13.08 15.01 -6.21
N ASN A 75 -13.01 16.34 -6.09
CA ASN A 75 -13.62 17.25 -7.05
C ASN A 75 -12.94 17.15 -8.43
N GLU A 76 -11.61 17.01 -8.47
CA GLU A 76 -10.90 16.76 -9.73
C GLU A 76 -11.34 15.44 -10.37
N LEU A 77 -11.56 14.38 -9.57
CA LEU A 77 -12.11 13.12 -10.06
C LEU A 77 -13.54 13.27 -10.60
N ALA A 78 -14.37 14.09 -9.96
CA ALA A 78 -15.74 14.36 -10.38
C ALA A 78 -15.86 15.06 -11.74
N GLU A 79 -14.79 15.72 -12.19
CA GLU A 79 -14.73 16.35 -13.53
C GLU A 79 -14.65 15.31 -14.67
N PHE A 80 -14.28 14.05 -14.38
CA PHE A 80 -14.19 12.99 -15.37
C PHE A 80 -15.56 12.31 -15.60
N PRO A 81 -16.06 12.26 -16.86
CA PRO A 81 -17.35 11.66 -17.16
C PRO A 81 -17.40 10.17 -16.77
N GLY A 82 -18.31 9.83 -15.84
CA GLY A 82 -18.51 8.46 -15.36
C GLY A 82 -17.57 8.02 -14.24
N ALA A 83 -16.80 8.92 -13.64
CA ALA A 83 -15.91 8.60 -12.53
C ALA A 83 -16.62 8.53 -11.16
N ILE A 84 -17.70 9.31 -10.97
CA ILE A 84 -18.46 9.36 -9.72
C ILE A 84 -19.96 9.43 -10.05
N ASP A 85 -20.74 8.53 -9.46
CA ASP A 85 -22.19 8.41 -9.68
C ASP A 85 -23.00 9.36 -8.78
N GLY A 86 -22.59 10.64 -8.72
CA GLY A 86 -23.27 11.68 -7.95
C GLY A 86 -23.07 11.62 -6.43
N SER A 87 -22.24 10.70 -5.92
CA SER A 87 -21.86 10.65 -4.50
C SER A 87 -21.02 11.86 -4.10
N THR A 88 -21.29 12.38 -2.91
CA THR A 88 -20.51 13.51 -2.36
C THR A 88 -19.25 13.02 -1.65
N PHE A 89 -18.26 13.89 -1.52
CA PHE A 89 -17.04 13.58 -0.78
C PHE A 89 -17.33 13.18 0.68
N ASP A 90 -18.33 13.81 1.30
CA ASP A 90 -18.72 13.56 2.70
C ASP A 90 -19.29 12.14 2.89
N GLU A 91 -20.12 11.67 1.94
CA GLU A 91 -20.62 10.29 1.92
C GLU A 91 -19.50 9.26 1.74
N PHE A 92 -18.45 9.62 0.98
CA PHE A 92 -17.28 8.76 0.82
C PHE A 92 -16.41 8.75 2.07
N ALA A 93 -16.16 9.92 2.68
CA ALA A 93 -15.28 10.06 3.83
C ALA A 93 -15.86 9.42 5.10
N SER A 94 -17.19 9.46 5.25
CA SER A 94 -17.92 8.88 6.39
C SER A 94 -18.36 7.42 6.19
N ALA A 95 -17.96 6.78 5.09
CA ALA A 95 -18.44 5.43 4.73
C ALA A 95 -18.16 4.35 5.78
N ASP A 96 -17.11 4.52 6.58
CA ASP A 96 -16.70 3.58 7.63
C ASP A 96 -17.01 4.08 9.05
N ASP A 97 -17.67 5.23 9.22
CA ASP A 97 -17.98 5.80 10.54
C ASP A 97 -18.95 4.92 11.35
N ASP A 98 -19.79 4.14 10.66
CA ASP A 98 -20.75 3.23 11.28
C ASP A 98 -20.18 1.84 11.61
N VAL A 99 -18.86 1.62 11.42
CA VAL A 99 -18.23 0.33 11.75
C VAL A 99 -18.08 0.19 13.27
N PRO A 100 -18.81 -0.73 13.93
CA PRO A 100 -18.75 -0.84 15.38
C PRO A 100 -17.37 -1.36 15.80
N ILE A 101 -16.63 -0.55 16.57
CA ILE A 101 -15.41 -0.99 17.26
C ILE A 101 -15.79 -1.99 18.35
N MET A 102 -15.67 -3.28 18.04
CA MET A 102 -15.79 -4.35 19.04
C MET A 102 -14.54 -4.30 19.94
N GLY A 103 -14.72 -3.79 21.17
CA GLY A 103 -13.70 -3.73 22.21
C GLY A 103 -13.40 -5.07 22.88
#